data_AF-A0A133VE45-F1
#
_entry.id   AF-A0A133VE45-F1
#
_cell.length_a   1.000
_cell.length_b   1.000
_cell.length_c   1.000
_cell.angle_alpha   90.00
_cell.angle_beta   90.00
_cell.angle_gamma   90.00
#
_symmetry.space_group_name_H-M   'P 1'
#
loop_
_entity.id
_entity.type
_entity.pdbx_description
1 polymer ?
#
loop_
_entity_poly.entity_id
_entity_poly.type
_entity_poly.pdbx_seq_one_letter_code
_entity_poly.pdbx_strand_id
1 'polypeptide(L)' 'MGTLNELTIPYGEKKVIGLLKGVTGSSNEFENLANKIGRPGRIIVLSEKPEELVEKVLQKLKETK' A
#
# COMPACT_ATOMS: atom_id res chain seq x y z
N MET A 1 -3.35 15.64 -6.73
CA MET A 1 -2.11 15.31 -7.49
C MET A 1 -0.92 14.91 -6.60
N GLY A 2 -0.89 15.18 -5.28
CA GLY A 2 0.24 14.78 -4.41
C GLY A 2 0.30 13.28 -4.05
N THR A 3 -0.77 12.76 -3.44
CA THR A 3 -0.77 11.41 -2.83
C THR A 3 -0.63 10.27 -3.85
N LEU A 4 -1.14 10.44 -5.06
CA LEU A 4 -0.96 9.44 -6.13
C LEU A 4 0.51 9.32 -6.58
N ASN A 5 1.24 10.44 -6.65
CA ASN A 5 2.67 10.43 -6.98
C ASN A 5 3.49 9.78 -5.87
N GLU A 6 3.18 10.12 -4.61
CA GLU A 6 3.81 9.54 -3.42
C GLU A 6 3.64 8.02 -3.33
N LEU A 7 2.60 7.47 -3.97
CA LEU A 7 2.35 6.03 -3.98
C LEU A 7 2.86 5.34 -5.25
N THR A 8 2.98 6.05 -6.37
CA THR A 8 3.47 5.49 -7.64
C THR A 8 4.98 5.29 -7.63
N ILE A 9 5.74 6.20 -6.99
CA ILE A 9 7.20 6.10 -6.89
C ILE A 9 7.63 4.85 -6.08
N PRO A 10 7.17 4.64 -4.82
CA PRO A 10 7.52 3.45 -4.06
C PRO A 10 7.05 2.14 -4.70
N TYR A 11 5.94 2.20 -5.45
CA TYR A 11 5.43 1.05 -6.21
C TYR A 11 6.40 0.63 -7.32
N GLY A 12 6.92 1.60 -8.09
CA GLY A 12 7.95 1.34 -9.11
C GLY A 12 9.26 0.83 -8.52
N GLU A 13 9.63 1.30 -7.33
CA GLU A 13 10.81 0.85 -6.57
C GLU A 13 10.61 -0.49 -5.84
N LYS A 14 9.43 -1.09 -5.94
CA LYS A 14 9.05 -2.35 -5.27
C LYS A 14 9.17 -2.30 -3.73
N LYS A 15 9.03 -1.12 -3.12
CA LYS A 15 9.03 -0.95 -1.66
C LYS A 15 7.71 -1.38 -1.06
N VAL A 16 7.73 -2.00 0.12
CA VAL A 16 6.50 -2.34 0.86
C VAL A 16 5.68 -1.06 1.15
N ILE A 17 4.40 -1.06 0.76
CA ILE A 17 3.47 0.07 0.94
C ILE A 17 2.34 -0.38 1.86
N GLY A 18 2.14 0.33 2.97
CA GLY A 18 0.96 0.16 3.83
C GLY A 18 -0.10 1.21 3.51
N LEU A 19 -1.36 0.81 3.36
CA LEU A 19 -2.49 1.73 3.23
C LEU A 19 -3.56 1.44 4.25
N LEU A 20 -3.92 2.51 4.97
CA LEU A 20 -5.05 2.51 5.86
C LEU A 20 -6.34 2.70 5.03
N LYS A 21 -7.25 1.75 5.17
CA LYS A 21 -8.60 1.76 4.60
C LYS A 21 -9.55 2.51 5.52
N GLY A 22 -10.67 2.98 4.96
CA GLY A 22 -11.69 3.72 5.72
C GLY A 22 -11.44 5.23 5.82
N VAL A 23 -10.27 5.72 5.37
CA VAL A 23 -10.03 7.15 5.17
C VAL A 23 -10.58 7.54 3.80
N THR A 24 -11.55 8.46 3.77
CA THR A 24 -12.14 8.97 2.54
C THR A 24 -11.09 9.77 1.74
N GLY A 25 -10.90 9.43 0.46
CA GLY A 25 -10.00 10.15 -0.45
C GLY A 25 -9.01 9.22 -1.17
N SER A 26 -7.72 9.60 -1.15
CA SER A 26 -6.65 9.00 -1.97
C SER A 26 -6.38 7.51 -1.71
N SER A 27 -6.76 6.97 -0.55
CA SER A 27 -6.64 5.53 -0.26
C SER A 27 -7.50 4.66 -1.19
N ASN A 28 -8.72 5.11 -1.51
CA ASN A 28 -9.62 4.39 -2.42
C ASN A 28 -9.16 4.51 -3.88
N GLU A 29 -8.67 5.69 -4.28
CA GLU A 29 -8.09 5.91 -5.62
C GLU A 29 -6.87 5.04 -5.84
N PHE A 30 -6.01 4.91 -4.83
CA PHE A 30 -4.85 4.03 -4.93
C PHE A 30 -5.24 2.56 -4.91
N GLU A 31 -6.21 2.11 -4.10
CA GLU A 31 -6.66 0.72 -4.16
C GLU A 31 -7.18 0.38 -5.57
N ASN A 32 -7.97 1.27 -6.17
CA ASN A 32 -8.43 1.14 -7.54
C ASN A 32 -7.27 1.13 -8.55
N LEU A 33 -6.27 2.00 -8.36
CA LEU A 33 -5.09 2.06 -9.20
C LEU A 33 -4.22 0.80 -9.06
N ALA A 34 -3.93 0.34 -7.85
CA ALA A 34 -3.19 -0.89 -7.56
C ALA A 34 -3.88 -2.13 -8.13
N ASN A 35 -5.21 -2.17 -8.09
CA ASN A 35 -5.99 -3.22 -8.76
C ASN A 35 -5.87 -3.11 -10.29
N LYS A 36 -5.84 -1.90 -10.87
CA LYS A 36 -5.69 -1.65 -12.32
C LYS A 36 -4.28 -1.91 -12.87
N ILE A 37 -3.23 -1.60 -12.11
CA ILE A 37 -1.83 -1.82 -12.52
C ILE A 37 -1.48 -3.33 -12.44
N GLY A 38 -2.38 -4.16 -11.92
CA GLY A 38 -2.17 -5.59 -11.72
C GLY A 38 -1.41 -5.80 -10.42
N ARG A 39 -2.09 -6.35 -9.40
CA ARG A 39 -1.51 -6.59 -8.07
C ARG A 39 -0.17 -7.33 -8.20
N PRO A 40 0.99 -6.70 -7.94
CA PRO A 40 2.17 -7.47 -7.64
C PRO A 40 1.93 -7.96 -6.22
N GLY A 41 1.48 -9.21 -6.09
CA GLY A 41 0.96 -9.81 -4.86
C GLY A 41 1.91 -9.92 -3.68
N ARG A 42 2.84 -8.97 -3.49
CA ARG A 42 3.83 -8.98 -2.41
C ARG A 42 4.18 -7.62 -1.81
N ILE A 43 3.66 -6.51 -2.33
CA ILE A 43 4.23 -5.20 -1.98
C ILE A 43 3.25 -4.30 -1.23
N ILE A 44 1.95 -4.41 -1.51
CA ILE A 44 0.93 -3.55 -0.89
C ILE A 44 0.21 -4.31 0.23
N VAL A 45 0.15 -3.69 1.40
CA VAL A 45 -0.50 -4.16 2.62
C VAL A 45 -1.67 -3.24 2.94
N LEU A 46 -2.84 -3.82 3.22
CA LEU A 46 -4.08 -3.09 3.49
C LEU A 46 -4.61 -3.45 4.88
N SER A 47 -5.14 -2.45 5.59
CA SER A 47 -5.82 -2.64 6.87
C SER A 47 -6.78 -1.48 7.16
N GLU A 48 -7.87 -1.73 7.88
CA GLU A 48 -8.77 -0.66 8.37
C GLU A 48 -8.37 -0.13 9.74
N LYS A 49 -7.50 -0.87 10.47
CA LYS A 49 -6.96 -0.45 11.76
C LYS A 49 -5.48 -0.09 11.65
N PRO A 50 -5.03 1.05 12.21
CA PRO A 50 -3.63 1.47 12.18
C PRO A 50 -2.66 0.44 12.76
N GLU A 51 -3.01 -0.17 13.88
CA GLU A 51 -2.16 -1.13 14.60
C GLU A 51 -1.92 -2.38 13.75
N GLU A 52 -3.00 -2.91 13.17
CA GLU A 52 -2.93 -4.05 12.25
C GLU A 52 -2.16 -3.71 10.97
N LEU A 53 -2.21 -2.45 10.50
CA LEU A 53 -1.47 -2.03 9.31
C LEU A 53 0.04 -2.09 9.56
N VAL A 54 0.48 -1.52 10.68
CA VAL A 54 1.89 -1.49 11.07
C VAL A 54 2.43 -2.91 11.23
N GLU A 55 1.69 -3.79 11.90
CA GLU A 55 2.10 -5.17 12.10
C GLU A 55 2.30 -5.89 10.76
N LYS A 56 1.33 -5.80 9.85
CA LYS A 56 1.40 -6.45 8.53
C LYS A 56 2.54 -5.89 7.67
N VAL A 57 2.82 -4.58 7.72
CA VAL A 57 3.96 -3.98 7.01
C VAL A 57 5.28 -4.53 7.55
N LEU A 58 5.45 -4.61 8.87
CA LEU A 58 6.66 -5.16 9.49
C LEU A 58 6.85 -6.65 9.18
N GLN A 59 5.78 -7.44 9.19
CA GLN A 59 5.81 -8.84 8.76
C GLN A 59 6.28 -8.94 7.30
N LYS A 60 5.74 -8.10 6.40
CA LYS A 60 6.11 -8.13 5.00
C LYS A 60 7.56 -7.75 4.74
N LEU A 61 8.08 -6.76 5.46
CA LEU A 61 9.49 -6.38 5.39
C LEU A 61 10.42 -7.52 5.82
N LYS A 62 10.01 -8.38 6.76
CA LYS A 62 10.78 -9.57 7.18
C LYS A 62 10.76 -10.67 6.13
N GLU A 63 9.66 -10.86 5.40
CA GLU A 63 9.55 -11.83 4.29
C GLU A 63 10.35 -11.41 3.05
N THR A 64 10.69 -10.13 2.93
CA THR A 64 11.38 -9.57 1.75
C THR A 64 12.92 -9.57 1.93
N LYS A 65 13.44 -10.22 2.98
CA LYS A 65 14.87 -10.52 3.17
C LYS A 65 15.28 -11.77 2.40
#